data_AF-A0A484BGT5-F1
#
_entry.id   AF-A0A484BGT5-F1
#
_cell.length_a   1.000
_cell.length_b   1.000
_cell.length_c   1.000
_cell.angle_alpha   90.00
_cell.angle_beta   90.00
_cell.angle_gamma   90.00
#
_symmetry.space_group_name_H-M   'P 1'
#
loop_
_entity.id
_entity.type
_entity.pdbx_description
1 polymer ?
#
loop_
_entity_poly.entity_id
_entity_poly.type
_entity_poly.pdbx_seq_one_letter_code
_entity_poly.pdbx_strand_id
1 'polypeptide(L)'
;MWLLRAVAAAESSRPVDGRAASGVWWVVSGALARFSPVCPQRLPDIHNETAAMERMPKGRLEYLKRLLPYLQNQSEDCLYLNIYVPIQAQ
;
A
#
# COMPACT_ATOMS: atom_id res chain seq x y z
N MET A 1 11.81 1.10 -22.70
CA MET A 1 10.96 1.75 -21.68
C MET A 1 10.12 0.68 -21.00
N TRP A 2 10.72 -0.07 -20.07
CA TRP A 2 10.02 -1.03 -19.22
C TRP A 2 10.64 -0.94 -17.83
N LEU A 3 10.05 -0.14 -16.95
CA LEU A 3 10.36 -0.12 -15.53
C LEU A 3 9.31 -1.00 -14.86
N LEU A 4 9.68 -2.17 -14.34
CA LEU A 4 8.97 -2.88 -13.27
C LEU A 4 9.84 -4.07 -12.79
N ARG A 5 10.28 -4.03 -11.54
CA ARG A 5 10.84 -5.19 -10.82
C ARG A 5 9.99 -5.45 -9.57
N ALA A 6 9.75 -6.73 -9.35
CA ALA A 6 9.09 -7.45 -8.25
C ALA A 6 8.41 -6.65 -7.10
N VAL A 7 7.10 -6.86 -6.94
CA VAL A 7 6.39 -6.68 -5.67
C VAL A 7 6.41 -8.03 -4.96
N ALA A 8 6.84 -8.06 -3.70
CA ALA A 8 6.79 -9.27 -2.88
C ALA A 8 5.49 -9.26 -2.07
N ALA A 9 4.69 -10.33 -2.19
CA ALA A 9 3.52 -10.54 -1.34
C ALA A 9 3.91 -11.43 -0.14
N ALA A 10 3.68 -10.95 1.08
CA ALA A 10 3.68 -11.82 2.24
C ALA A 10 2.23 -12.25 2.49
N GLU A 11 1.92 -13.52 2.22
CA GLU A 11 0.61 -14.08 2.54
C GLU A 11 0.42 -14.06 4.07
N SER A 12 -0.54 -13.28 4.57
CA SER A 12 -0.88 -13.20 5.99
C SER A 12 -1.90 -14.27 6.39
N SER A 13 -1.73 -15.51 5.93
CA SER A 13 -2.48 -16.64 6.50
C SER A 13 -1.81 -17.10 7.80
N ARG A 14 -1.75 -16.22 8.80
CA ARG A 14 -1.38 -16.61 10.17
C ARG A 14 -2.65 -17.01 10.94
N PRO A 15 -2.73 -18.24 11.46
CA PRO A 15 -3.68 -18.54 12.54
C PRO A 15 -3.40 -17.62 13.73
N VAL A 16 -4.46 -17.05 14.31
CA VAL A 16 -4.40 -16.14 15.47
C VAL A 16 -3.86 -16.80 16.75
N ASP A 17 -3.67 -18.12 16.73
CA ASP A 17 -3.18 -18.91 17.85
C ASP A 17 -1.69 -19.21 17.71
N GLY A 18 -0.89 -18.62 18.62
CA GLY A 18 0.57 -18.63 18.62
C GLY A 18 1.24 -20.00 18.75
N ARG A 19 1.26 -20.78 17.66
CA ARG A 19 2.21 -21.90 17.47
C ARG A 19 3.05 -21.65 16.22
N ALA A 20 4.36 -21.51 16.43
CA ALA A 20 5.31 -21.11 15.42
C ALA A 20 5.77 -22.26 14.50
N ALA A 21 5.99 -21.87 13.25
CA ALA A 21 6.97 -22.36 12.28
C ALA A 21 6.87 -23.81 11.77
N SER A 22 6.30 -23.93 10.57
CA SER A 22 6.85 -24.86 9.57
C SER A 22 6.86 -24.19 8.20
N GLY A 23 8.05 -24.00 7.62
CA GLY A 23 8.28 -23.70 6.22
C GLY A 23 7.65 -22.40 5.68
N VAL A 24 8.39 -21.29 5.72
CA VAL A 24 8.08 -20.15 4.84
C VAL A 24 8.46 -20.57 3.42
N TRP A 25 7.47 -21.03 2.65
CA TRP A 25 7.55 -21.03 1.20
C TRP A 25 7.25 -19.60 0.77
N TRP A 26 8.27 -18.74 0.66
CA TRP A 26 8.06 -17.49 -0.06
C TRP A 26 7.79 -17.87 -1.52
N VAL A 27 6.51 -17.88 -1.91
CA VAL A 27 6.18 -18.00 -3.32
C VAL A 27 6.50 -16.65 -3.94
N VAL A 28 7.55 -16.60 -4.74
CA VAL A 28 7.84 -15.43 -5.58
C VAL A 28 6.80 -15.42 -6.70
N SER A 29 5.62 -14.90 -6.39
CA SER A 29 4.61 -14.61 -7.40
C SER A 29 5.13 -13.50 -8.30
N GLY A 30 4.93 -13.64 -9.62
CA GLY A 30 5.47 -12.75 -10.64
C GLY A 30 5.05 -11.28 -10.46
N ALA A 31 5.65 -10.40 -11.27
CA ALA A 31 5.48 -8.96 -11.19
C ALA A 31 3.99 -8.53 -11.10
N LEU A 32 3.58 -8.03 -9.93
CA LEU A 32 2.32 -7.32 -9.78
C LEU A 32 2.47 -5.93 -10.40
N ALA A 33 1.77 -5.70 -11.50
CA ALA A 33 1.70 -4.39 -12.15
C ALA A 33 0.83 -3.37 -11.38
N ARG A 34 0.24 -3.78 -10.24
CA ARG A 34 -0.73 -3.01 -9.46
C ARG A 34 -0.35 -3.04 -7.98
N PHE A 35 -0.71 -1.96 -7.29
CA PHE A 35 -0.57 -1.89 -5.84
C PHE A 35 -1.56 -2.82 -5.14
N SER A 36 -1.07 -3.55 -4.15
CA SER A 36 -1.88 -4.32 -3.21
C SER A 36 -2.76 -3.42 -2.33
N PRO A 37 -3.81 -3.97 -1.69
CA PRO A 37 -4.62 -3.21 -0.74
C PRO A 37 -3.76 -2.66 0.41
N VAL A 38 -4.15 -1.49 0.89
CA VAL A 38 -3.55 -0.86 2.07
C VAL A 38 -4.27 -1.32 3.34
N CYS A 39 -3.64 -1.14 4.50
CA CYS A 39 -4.26 -1.47 5.77
C CYS A 39 -5.43 -0.53 6.08
N PRO A 40 -6.41 -0.93 6.91
CA PRO A 40 -7.52 -0.06 7.30
C PRO A 40 -6.98 1.17 8.05
N GLN A 41 -7.25 2.36 7.52
CA GLN A 41 -6.76 3.63 8.03
C GLN A 41 -7.93 4.61 8.24
N ARG A 42 -7.87 5.38 9.34
CA ARG A 42 -8.79 6.51 9.56
C ARG A 42 -8.37 7.72 8.74
N LEU A 43 -9.02 7.92 7.60
CA LEU A 43 -8.76 9.06 6.71
C LEU A 43 -9.54 10.30 7.16
N PRO A 44 -8.96 11.52 7.05
CA PRO A 44 -9.69 12.75 7.29
C PRO A 44 -10.72 13.00 6.19
N ASP A 45 -11.90 13.49 6.57
CA ASP A 45 -12.92 13.90 5.60
C ASP A 45 -12.51 15.22 4.93
N ILE A 46 -12.34 15.17 3.61
CA ILE A 46 -12.02 16.32 2.77
C ILE A 46 -13.07 16.56 1.67
N HIS A 47 -14.23 15.91 1.75
CA HIS A 47 -15.30 16.11 0.78
C HIS A 47 -15.78 17.57 0.77
N ASN A 48 -15.75 18.22 1.93
CA ASN A 48 -16.05 19.64 2.07
C ASN A 48 -14.76 20.46 2.17
N GLU A 49 -14.37 21.10 1.06
CA GLU A 49 -13.10 21.84 0.98
C GLU A 49 -13.03 23.04 1.91
N THR A 50 -14.13 23.78 2.09
CA THR A 50 -14.19 24.95 2.97
C THR A 50 -14.02 24.53 4.43
N ALA A 51 -14.75 23.50 4.88
CA ALA A 51 -14.61 22.97 6.23
C ALA A 51 -13.25 22.27 6.47
N ALA A 52 -12.65 21.70 5.43
CA ALA A 52 -11.31 21.14 5.51
C ALA A 52 -10.25 22.25 5.64
N MET A 53 -10.40 23.36 4.91
CA MET A 53 -9.46 24.48 4.92
C MET A 53 -9.40 25.22 6.26
N GLU A 54 -10.48 25.17 7.06
CA GLU A 54 -10.47 25.63 8.45
C GLU A 54 -9.57 24.78 9.36
N ARG A 55 -9.42 23.49 9.05
CA ARG A 55 -8.67 22.52 9.87
C ARG A 55 -7.27 22.25 9.36
N MET A 56 -6.99 22.47 8.08
CA MET A 56 -5.70 22.16 7.46
C MET A 56 -5.31 23.17 6.38
N PRO A 57 -4.00 23.42 6.18
CA PRO A 57 -3.52 24.34 5.17
C PRO A 57 -3.76 23.80 3.75
N LYS A 58 -3.92 24.70 2.79
CA LYS A 58 -4.19 24.39 1.37
C LYS A 58 -3.23 23.36 0.77
N GLY A 59 -1.93 23.48 1.04
CA GLY A 59 -0.92 22.53 0.53
C GLY A 59 -1.13 21.09 1.04
N ARG A 60 -1.57 20.93 2.30
CA ARG A 60 -1.90 19.62 2.87
C ARG A 60 -3.18 19.05 2.26
N LEU A 61 -4.18 19.89 2.03
CA LEU A 61 -5.44 19.51 1.39
C LEU A 61 -5.17 19.00 -0.04
N GLU A 62 -4.41 19.74 -0.84
CA GLU A 62 -4.05 19.34 -2.21
C GLU A 62 -3.22 18.04 -2.23
N TYR A 63 -2.30 17.88 -1.29
CA TYR A 63 -1.53 16.64 -1.15
C TYR A 63 -2.43 15.44 -0.83
N LEU A 64 -3.36 15.58 0.11
CA LEU A 64 -4.31 14.53 0.45
C LEU A 64 -5.23 14.18 -0.73
N LYS A 65 -5.72 15.16 -1.49
CA LYS A 65 -6.51 14.92 -2.70
C LYS A 65 -5.77 14.03 -3.72
N ARG A 66 -4.46 14.19 -3.85
CA ARG A 66 -3.63 13.35 -4.73
C ARG A 66 -3.43 11.93 -4.20
N LEU A 67 -3.39 11.76 -2.87
CA LEU A 67 -3.13 10.47 -2.23
C LEU A 67 -4.37 9.60 -2.03
N LEU A 68 -5.53 10.21 -1.74
CA LEU A 68 -6.75 9.48 -1.41
C LEU A 68 -7.12 8.36 -2.42
N PRO A 69 -6.96 8.53 -3.74
CA PRO A 69 -7.24 7.46 -4.70
C PRO A 69 -6.44 6.17 -4.45
N TYR A 70 -5.21 6.28 -3.94
CA TYR A 70 -4.36 5.13 -3.63
C TYR A 70 -4.73 4.43 -2.31
N LEU A 71 -5.56 5.08 -1.47
CA LEU A 71 -5.94 4.60 -0.14
C LEU A 71 -7.37 4.04 -0.09
N GLN A 72 -8.05 3.90 -1.22
CA GLN A 72 -9.44 3.44 -1.30
C GLN A 72 -9.59 1.94 -1.02
N ASN A 73 -8.62 1.13 -1.47
CA ASN A 73 -8.69 -0.33 -1.37
C ASN A 73 -8.07 -0.79 -0.03
N GLN A 74 -8.88 -0.83 1.03
CA GLN A 74 -8.45 -1.18 2.39
C GLN A 74 -8.84 -2.62 2.75
N SER A 75 -7.90 -3.38 3.32
CA SER A 75 -8.09 -4.75 3.80
C SER A 75 -7.22 -5.02 5.02
N GLU A 76 -7.66 -5.89 5.94
CA GLU A 76 -6.84 -6.37 7.06
C GLU A 76 -5.63 -7.20 6.58
N ASP A 77 -5.79 -7.89 5.46
CA ASP A 77 -4.68 -8.55 4.75
C ASP A 77 -3.96 -7.54 3.86
N CYS A 78 -3.07 -6.74 4.45
CA CYS A 78 -2.36 -5.63 3.79
C CYS A 78 -0.82 -5.73 3.84
N LEU A 79 -0.26 -6.85 4.32
CA LEU A 79 1.18 -6.99 4.53
C LEU A 79 1.93 -7.31 3.21
N TYR A 80 2.03 -6.32 2.32
CA TYR A 80 2.73 -6.42 1.03
C TYR A 80 3.88 -5.41 0.95
N LEU A 81 4.93 -5.74 0.18
CA LEU A 81 6.08 -4.87 -0.01
C LEU A 81 6.35 -4.60 -1.50
N ASN A 82 6.57 -3.33 -1.83
CA ASN A 82 6.97 -2.91 -3.18
C ASN A 82 8.49 -2.71 -3.20
N ILE A 83 9.22 -3.46 -4.04
CA ILE A 83 10.69 -3.39 -4.13
C ILE A 83 11.10 -2.79 -5.48
N TYR A 84 11.64 -1.57 -5.46
CA TYR A 84 12.16 -0.93 -6.66
C TYR A 84 13.67 -1.16 -6.76
N VAL A 85 14.11 -1.79 -7.85
CA VAL A 85 15.53 -2.08 -8.10
C VAL A 85 15.99 -1.31 -9.33
N PRO A 86 17.13 -0.59 -9.29
CA PRO A 86 17.66 0.10 -10.45
C PRO A 86 17.97 -0.89 -11.57
N ILE A 87 17.66 -0.50 -12.80
CA ILE A 87 18.14 -1.21 -13.98
C ILE A 87 19.63 -0.93 -14.13
N GLN A 88 20.44 -1.98 -14.24
CA GLN A 88 21.83 -1.80 -14.65
C GLN A 88 21.80 -1.38 -16.13
N ALA A 89 22.12 -0.12 -16.39
CA ALA A 89 22.36 0.38 -17.73
C ALA A 89 23.71 -0.18 -18.18
N GLN A 90 23.68 -1.09 -19.15
CA GLN A 90 24.86 -1.56 -19.89
C GLN A 90 25.00 -0.72 -21.16
#